data_AF-A0A1D1ZAW7-F1
#
_entry.id   AF-A0A1D1ZAW7-F1
#
_cell.length_a   1.000
_cell.length_b   1.000
_cell.length_c   1.000
_cell.angle_alpha   90.00
_cell.angle_beta   90.00
_cell.angle_gamma   90.00
#
_symmetry.space_group_name_H-M   'P 1'
#
loop_
_entity.id
_entity.type
_entity.pdbx_description
1 polymer ?
#
loop_
_entity_poly.entity_id
_entity_poly.type
_entity_poly.pdbx_seq_one_letter_code
_entity_poly.pdbx_strand_id
1 'polypeptide(L)'
;YTPLNLAIFTPISWLKHVHPSLLFNGMLFWAPYNLTYLTGGFYISFAFMYYLRRYKTAWWEKYTYVLSAALTGGVAFSGIIIFFAVQYHPKDISWWGTNVLG
;
A
#
# COMPACT_ATOMS: atom_id res chain seq x y z
N TYR A 1 -12.36 17.02 -40.10
CA TYR A 1 -11.51 16.08 -39.34
C TYR A 1 -11.30 16.48 -37.86
N THR A 2 -12.10 17.41 -37.33
CA THR A 2 -11.85 18.07 -36.03
C THR A 2 -12.62 17.50 -34.83
N PRO A 3 -13.88 17.02 -34.92
CA PRO A 3 -14.64 16.62 -33.73
C PRO A 3 -14.18 15.26 -33.16
N LEU A 4 -13.75 14.35 -34.04
CA LEU A 4 -13.34 13.00 -33.65
C LEU A 4 -12.00 12.99 -32.88
N ASN A 5 -11.09 13.90 -33.22
CA ASN A 5 -9.86 14.14 -32.47
C ASN A 5 -10.10 14.66 -31.05
N LEU A 6 -11.11 15.51 -30.88
CA LEU A 6 -11.46 16.11 -29.59
C LEU A 6 -12.33 15.20 -28.70
N ALA A 7 -13.04 14.24 -29.29
CA ALA A 7 -13.87 13.30 -28.56
C ALA A 7 -13.11 12.02 -28.16
N ILE A 8 -12.22 11.52 -29.02
CA ILE A 8 -11.59 10.20 -28.82
C ILE A 8 -10.09 10.31 -28.53
N PHE A 9 -9.34 11.13 -29.28
CA PHE A 9 -7.88 11.14 -29.17
C PHE A 9 -7.33 11.96 -28.00
N THR A 10 -8.02 13.03 -27.59
CA THR A 10 -7.71 13.83 -26.40
C THR A 10 -7.81 13.02 -25.08
N PRO A 11 -8.88 12.25 -24.77
CA PRO A 11 -8.91 11.44 -23.55
C PRO A 11 -7.93 10.26 -23.61
N ILE A 12 -7.69 9.68 -24.79
CA ILE A 12 -6.68 8.62 -24.96
C ILE A 12 -5.27 9.16 -24.68
N SER A 13 -4.98 10.40 -25.06
CA SER A 13 -3.69 11.07 -24.76
C SER A 13 -3.45 11.20 -23.24
N TRP A 14 -4.49 11.45 -22.45
CA TRP A 14 -4.38 11.54 -20.98
C TRP A 14 -4.09 10.18 -20.33
N LEU A 15 -4.59 9.09 -20.92
CA LEU A 15 -4.34 7.73 -20.44
C LEU A 15 -3.01 7.13 -20.90
N LYS A 16 -2.19 7.86 -21.66
CA LYS A 16 -0.91 7.37 -22.21
C LYS A 16 0.07 6.83 -21.16
N HIS A 17 0.01 7.34 -19.92
CA HIS A 17 0.89 6.94 -18.82
C HIS A 17 0.22 5.96 -17.84
N VAL A 18 -1.04 5.62 -18.07
CA VAL A 18 -1.80 4.69 -17.23
C VAL A 18 -1.75 3.32 -17.87
N HIS A 19 -1.07 2.38 -17.22
CA HIS A 19 -1.13 0.98 -17.63
C HIS A 19 -2.45 0.36 -17.14
N PRO A 20 -3.36 -0.05 -18.05
CA PRO A 20 -4.67 -0.57 -17.65
C PRO A 20 -4.55 -1.84 -16.79
N SER A 21 -3.56 -2.70 -17.07
CA SER A 21 -3.28 -3.89 -16.25
C SER A 21 -3.00 -3.56 -14.78
N LEU A 22 -2.27 -2.48 -14.51
CA LEU A 22 -1.95 -2.03 -13.16
C LEU A 22 -3.20 -1.50 -12.44
N LEU A 23 -4.06 -0.78 -13.18
CA LEU A 23 -5.32 -0.26 -12.67
C LEU A 23 -6.29 -1.39 -12.27
N PHE A 24 -6.46 -2.38 -13.16
CA PHE A 24 -7.29 -3.55 -12.88
C PHE A 24 -6.74 -4.38 -11.72
N ASN A 25 -5.41 -4.52 -11.62
CA ASN A 25 -4.80 -5.21 -10.48
C ASN A 25 -5.13 -4.52 -9.15
N GLY A 26 -5.03 -3.19 -9.07
CA GLY A 26 -5.40 -2.44 -7.88
C GLY A 26 -6.88 -2.54 -7.52
N MET A 27 -7.77 -2.55 -8.52
CA MET A 27 -9.22 -2.70 -8.30
C MET A 27 -9.61 -4.08 -7.76
N LEU A 28 -8.88 -5.14 -8.10
CA LEU A 28 -9.13 -6.48 -7.55
C LEU A 28 -8.91 -6.55 -6.03
N PHE A 29 -8.01 -5.72 -5.48
CA PHE A 29 -7.76 -5.65 -4.04
C PHE A 29 -8.86 -4.91 -3.26
N TRP A 30 -9.86 -4.31 -3.91
CA TRP A 30 -10.93 -3.59 -3.23
C TRP A 30 -11.97 -4.51 -2.57
N ALA A 31 -12.27 -5.67 -3.16
CA ALA A 31 -13.37 -6.53 -2.70
C ALA A 31 -13.20 -7.08 -1.25
N PRO A 32 -11.99 -7.43 -0.76
CA PRO A 32 -11.82 -7.91 0.61
C PRO A 32 -11.42 -6.83 1.63
N TYR A 33 -11.04 -5.62 1.20
CA TYR A 33 -10.46 -4.59 2.08
C TYR A 33 -11.24 -3.27 2.06
N ASN A 34 -11.57 -2.75 3.24
CA ASN A 34 -12.20 -1.42 3.38
C ASN A 34 -11.18 -0.29 3.14
N LEU A 35 -11.68 0.91 2.84
CA LEU A 35 -10.86 2.08 2.54
C LEU A 35 -9.80 2.36 3.60
N THR A 36 -10.13 2.19 4.89
CA THR A 36 -9.19 2.40 6.01
C THR A 36 -7.95 1.51 5.94
N TYR A 37 -8.06 0.29 5.40
CA TYR A 37 -6.91 -0.61 5.25
C TYR A 37 -6.00 -0.19 4.09
N LEU A 38 -6.57 0.43 3.04
CA LEU A 38 -5.83 0.82 1.83
C LEU A 38 -5.20 2.21 1.95
N THR A 39 -5.81 3.14 2.69
CA THR A 39 -5.30 4.52 2.83
C THR A 39 -3.90 4.58 3.43
N GLY A 40 -3.61 3.76 4.45
CA GLY A 40 -2.28 3.68 5.06
C GLY A 40 -1.20 3.26 4.05
N GLY A 41 -1.46 2.19 3.30
CA GLY A 41 -0.56 1.71 2.25
C GLY A 41 -0.36 2.72 1.12
N PHE A 42 -1.40 3.50 0.79
CA PHE A 42 -1.32 4.56 -0.20
C PHE A 42 -0.36 5.68 0.22
N TYR A 43 -0.43 6.17 1.46
CA TYR A 43 0.49 7.20 1.95
C TYR A 43 1.95 6.76 1.92
N ILE A 44 2.22 5.53 2.37
CA ILE A 44 3.58 4.96 2.35
C ILE A 44 4.05 4.78 0.90
N SER A 45 3.20 4.24 0.03
CA SER A 45 3.53 4.06 -1.39
C SER A 45 3.84 5.39 -2.07
N PHE A 46 3.07 6.44 -1.79
CA PHE A 46 3.34 7.78 -2.31
C PHE A 46 4.68 8.33 -1.79
N ALA A 47 4.95 8.21 -0.49
CA ALA A 47 6.22 8.65 0.09
C ALA A 47 7.43 7.95 -0.55
N PHE A 48 7.37 6.63 -0.74
CA PHE A 48 8.49 5.86 -1.30
C PHE A 48 8.60 5.96 -2.82
N MET A 49 7.51 5.77 -3.56
CA MET A 49 7.54 5.71 -5.02
C MET A 49 7.53 7.08 -5.70
N TYR A 50 6.94 8.10 -5.07
CA TYR A 50 6.89 9.46 -5.63
C TYR A 50 7.95 10.37 -5.02
N TYR A 51 7.95 10.55 -3.69
CA TYR A 51 8.86 11.51 -3.05
C TYR A 51 10.30 11.00 -3.03
N LEU A 52 10.56 9.86 -2.39
CA LEU A 52 11.91 9.32 -2.22
C LEU A 52 12.57 9.00 -3.57
N ARG A 53 11.83 8.38 -4.50
CA ARG A 53 12.32 8.10 -5.84
C ARG A 53 12.67 9.37 -6.63
N ARG A 54 12.00 10.50 -6.42
CA ARG A 54 12.24 11.73 -7.20
C ARG A 54 13.31 12.63 -6.59
N TYR A 55 13.41 12.69 -5.27
CA TYR A 55 14.32 13.61 -4.57
C TYR A 55 15.57 12.94 -4.00
N LYS A 56 15.58 11.61 -3.84
CA LYS A 56 16.66 10.82 -3.22
C LYS A 56 16.90 9.50 -3.97
N THR A 57 16.99 9.57 -5.31
CA THR A 57 17.21 8.41 -6.21
C THR A 57 18.34 7.48 -5.76
N ALA A 58 19.53 8.02 -5.49
CA ALA A 58 20.71 7.21 -5.12
C ALA A 58 20.51 6.40 -3.82
N TRP A 59 19.76 6.95 -2.87
CA TRP A 59 19.42 6.21 -1.64
C TRP A 59 18.34 5.16 -1.93
N TRP A 60 17.32 5.54 -2.69
CA TRP A 60 16.19 4.67 -3.00
C TRP A 60 16.63 3.41 -3.75
N GLU A 61 17.45 3.54 -4.79
CA GLU A 61 17.94 2.40 -5.57
C GLU A 61 18.77 1.41 -4.75
N LYS A 62 19.56 1.92 -3.79
CA LYS A 62 20.43 1.09 -2.97
C LYS A 62 19.68 0.37 -1.84
N TYR A 63 18.70 1.02 -1.21
CA TYR A 63 18.13 0.55 0.06
C TYR A 63 16.66 0.13 0.00
N THR A 64 15.90 0.45 -1.05
CA THR A 64 14.45 0.16 -1.11
C THR A 64 14.14 -1.34 -0.93
N TYR A 65 14.90 -2.22 -1.59
CA TYR A 65 14.71 -3.67 -1.49
C TYR A 65 15.11 -4.21 -0.12
N VAL A 66 16.22 -3.71 0.43
CA VAL A 66 16.68 -4.11 1.77
C VAL A 66 15.66 -3.68 2.83
N LEU A 67 15.12 -2.47 2.72
CA LEU A 67 14.07 -1.98 3.61
C LEU A 67 12.79 -2.81 3.49
N SER A 68 12.36 -3.14 2.27
CA SER A 68 11.20 -4.00 2.07
C SER A 68 11.38 -5.36 2.73
N ALA A 69 12.54 -5.98 2.56
CA ALA A 69 12.86 -7.27 3.20
C ALA A 69 12.89 -7.15 4.73
N ALA A 70 13.47 -6.05 5.25
CA ALA A 70 13.51 -5.77 6.68
C ALA A 70 12.11 -5.57 7.28
N LEU A 71 11.20 -4.89 6.57
CA LEU A 71 9.82 -4.71 7.01
C LEU A 71 9.06 -6.05 7.06
N THR A 72 9.19 -6.89 6.03
CA THR A 72 8.58 -8.23 6.03
C THR A 72 9.13 -9.09 7.17
N GLY A 73 10.46 -9.09 7.36
CA GLY A 73 11.11 -9.79 8.48
C GLY A 73 10.68 -9.23 9.85
N GLY A 74 10.55 -7.92 9.97
CA GLY A 74 10.11 -7.23 11.19
C GLY A 74 8.68 -7.58 11.57
N VAL A 75 7.77 -7.72 10.60
CA VAL A 75 6.38 -8.19 10.85
C VAL A 75 6.38 -9.61 11.39
N ALA A 76 7.14 -10.52 10.77
CA ALA A 76 7.25 -11.90 11.25
C ALA A 76 7.83 -11.97 12.67
N PHE A 77 8.89 -11.20 12.93
CA PHE A 77 9.50 -11.11 14.25
C PHE A 77 8.55 -10.51 15.31
N SER A 78 7.79 -9.47 14.95
CA SER A 78 6.78 -8.87 15.83
C SER A 78 5.69 -9.87 16.20
N GLY A 79 5.29 -10.75 15.27
CA GLY A 79 4.34 -11.82 15.55
C GLY A 79 4.82 -12.77 16.65
N ILE A 80 6.11 -13.13 16.66
CA ILE A 80 6.72 -13.96 17.72
C ILE A 80 6.65 -13.23 19.06
N ILE A 81 7.00 -11.95 19.10
CA ILE A 81 6.96 -11.14 20.33
C ILE A 81 5.54 -11.06 20.88
N ILE A 82 4.56 -10.72 20.03
CA ILE A 82 3.15 -10.58 20.43
C ILE A 82 2.61 -11.92 20.96
N PHE A 83 3.00 -13.04 20.33
CA PHE A 83 2.60 -14.36 20.80
C PHE A 83 3.04 -14.61 22.24
N PHE A 84 4.32 -14.43 22.56
CA PHE A 84 4.82 -14.66 23.92
C PHE A 84 4.33 -13.62 24.93
N ALA A 85 4.14 -12.36 24.51
CA ALA A 85 3.74 -11.28 25.39
C ALA A 85 2.25 -11.35 25.79
N VAL A 86 1.36 -11.74 24.85
CA VAL A 86 -0.09 -11.60 25.02
C VAL A 86 -0.87 -12.89 24.80
N GLN A 87 -0.45 -13.77 23.87
CA GLN A 87 -1.24 -14.97 23.53
C GLN A 87 -0.85 -16.21 24.33
N TYR A 88 0.40 -16.31 24.79
CA TYR A 88 0.93 -17.50 25.46
C TYR A 88 0.24 -17.79 26.81
N HIS A 89 -0.20 -16.75 27.53
CA HIS A 89 -1.09 -16.89 28.69
C HIS A 89 -2.41 -16.17 28.39
N PRO A 90 -3.57 -16.80 28.62
CA PRO A 90 -4.85 -16.15 28.40
C PRO A 90 -4.98 -14.95 29.36
N LYS A 91 -4.97 -13.75 28.78
CA LYS A 91 -5.16 -12.50 29.52
C LYS A 91 -6.17 -11.64 28.77
N ASP A 92 -7.26 -11.32 29.43
CA ASP A 92 -8.28 -10.43 28.88
C ASP A 92 -7.77 -9.00 28.91
N ILE A 93 -7.44 -8.47 27.73
CA ILE A 93 -7.01 -7.07 27.55
C ILE A 93 -8.20 -6.30 26.97
N SER A 94 -8.84 -5.47 27.79
CA SER A 94 -9.85 -4.51 27.32
C SER A 94 -9.15 -3.27 26.77
N TRP A 95 -9.13 -3.11 25.45
CA TRP A 95 -8.61 -1.91 24.78
C TRP A 95 -9.47 -1.57 23.56
N TRP A 96 -9.22 -0.40 22.96
CA TRP A 96 -10.01 0.11 21.85
C TRP A 96 -10.08 -0.80 20.62
N GLY A 97 -9.15 -1.74 20.45
CA GLY A 97 -9.15 -2.74 19.38
C GLY A 97 -9.76 -4.10 19.74
N THR A 98 -10.00 -4.40 21.03
CA THR A 98 -10.77 -5.59 21.45
C THR A 98 -12.24 -5.27 21.73
N ASN A 99 -12.57 -4.03 22.09
CA ASN A 99 -13.94 -3.60 22.40
C ASN A 99 -14.80 -3.24 21.17
N VAL A 100 -14.30 -3.45 19.94
CA VAL A 100 -14.97 -3.04 18.68
C VAL A 100 -15.97 -4.07 18.15
N LEU A 101 -15.95 -5.30 18.67
CA LEU A 101 -16.95 -6.33 18.39
C LEU A 101 -17.99 -6.34 19.53
N GLY A 102 -18.86 -5.33 19.51
CA GLY A 102 -20.14 -5.34 20.23
C GLY A 102 -21.27 -5.43 19.21
#